data_AF-M5RQ79-F1
#
_entry.id   AF-M5RQ79-F1
#
_cell.length_a   1.000
_cell.length_b   1.000
_cell.length_c   1.000
_cell.angle_alpha   90.00
_cell.angle_beta   90.00
_cell.angle_gamma   90.00
#
_symmetry.space_group_name_H-M   'P 1'
#
loop_
_entity.id
_entity.type
_entity.pdbx_description
1 polymer ?
#
loop_
_entity_poly.entity_id
_entity_poly.type
_entity_poly.pdbx_seq_one_letter_code
_entity_poly.pdbx_strand_id
1 'polypeptide(L)'
;MNLLQRIPIRIRISFGLVGLMTGSLLVASAAGFFPNEQEEILRGRAKMCESLAISGTAMAASGQVDSLHVTLASIVQRDPQVLSIGLQNIDGETVVSAARTAKRGIPRSKTG
;
A
#
# COMPACT_ATOMS: atom_id res chain seq x y z
N MET A 1 12.38 40.23 37.92
CA MET A 1 10.97 39.91 38.24
C MET A 1 10.11 41.07 37.75
N ASN A 2 9.05 41.00 36.93
CA ASN A 2 8.07 39.97 36.59
C ASN A 2 7.71 40.06 35.10
N LEU A 3 8.30 39.21 34.25
CA LEU A 3 7.93 39.14 32.83
C LEU A 3 6.49 38.61 32.65
N LEU A 4 6.02 37.82 33.62
CA LEU A 4 4.66 37.27 33.69
C LEU A 4 3.55 38.32 33.95
N GLN A 5 3.88 39.51 34.47
CA GLN A 5 2.87 40.56 34.73
C GLN A 5 2.53 41.40 33.48
N ARG A 6 3.33 41.35 32.42
CA ARG A 6 3.09 42.12 31.18
C ARG A 6 2.31 41.37 30.11
N ILE A 7 2.08 40.08 30.30
CA ILE A 7 1.42 39.25 29.28
C ILE A 7 -0.09 39.32 29.50
N PRO A 8 -0.87 39.82 28.52
CA PRO A 8 -2.32 39.87 28.63
C PRO A 8 -2.89 38.46 28.80
N ILE A 9 -3.90 38.33 29.66
CA ILE A 9 -4.52 37.04 30.05
C ILE A 9 -4.91 36.18 28.83
N ARG A 10 -5.29 36.83 27.72
CA ARG A 10 -5.64 36.19 26.44
C ARG A 10 -4.50 35.33 25.90
N ILE A 11 -3.27 35.82 25.91
CA ILE A 11 -2.10 35.07 25.40
C ILE A 11 -1.85 33.84 26.26
N ARG A 12 -2.01 33.94 27.58
CA ARG A 12 -1.79 32.84 28.52
C ARG A 12 -2.80 31.70 28.30
N ILE A 13 -4.07 32.03 28.04
CA ILE A 13 -5.11 31.05 27.73
C ILE A 13 -4.89 30.42 26.35
N SER A 14 -4.61 31.21 25.32
CA SER A 14 -4.33 30.70 23.97
C SER A 14 -3.11 29.78 23.95
N PHE A 15 -2.05 30.13 24.67
CA PHE A 15 -0.83 29.30 24.75
C PHE A 15 -1.09 27.97 25.47
N GLY A 16 -1.90 27.98 26.54
CA GLY A 16 -2.33 26.75 27.21
C GLY A 16 -3.18 25.86 26.29
N LEU A 17 -4.08 26.45 25.51
CA LEU A 17 -4.93 25.72 24.57
C LEU A 17 -4.11 25.09 23.43
N VAL A 18 -3.19 25.84 22.84
CA VAL A 18 -2.27 25.33 21.80
C VAL A 18 -1.38 24.23 22.37
N GLY A 19 -0.84 24.43 23.58
CA GLY A 19 -0.04 23.40 24.27
C GLY A 19 -0.81 22.11 24.53
N LEU A 20 -2.08 22.21 24.97
CA LEU A 20 -2.95 21.04 25.14
C LEU A 20 -3.27 20.37 23.81
N MET A 21 -3.52 21.14 22.75
CA MET A 21 -3.78 20.60 21.42
C MET A 21 -2.55 19.85 20.89
N THR A 22 -1.38 20.49 20.87
CA THR A 22 -0.12 19.87 20.42
C THR A 22 0.27 18.69 21.30
N GLY A 23 0.10 18.79 22.62
CA GLY A 23 0.37 17.71 23.57
C GLY A 23 -0.55 16.50 23.34
N SER A 24 -1.84 16.73 23.12
CA SER A 24 -2.80 15.67 22.78
C SER A 24 -2.42 14.98 21.47
N LEU A 25 -2.03 15.74 20.44
CA LEU A 25 -1.55 15.17 19.17
C LEU A 25 -0.29 14.33 19.34
N LEU A 26 0.67 14.78 20.16
CA LEU A 26 1.89 14.02 20.46
C LEU A 26 1.59 12.73 21.22
N VAL A 27 0.69 12.78 22.22
CA VAL A 27 0.27 11.60 22.98
C VAL A 27 -0.48 10.62 22.09
N ALA A 28 -1.38 11.10 21.22
CA ALA A 28 -2.07 10.26 20.25
C ALA A 28 -1.07 9.60 19.26
N SER A 29 -0.08 10.36 18.78
CA SER A 29 0.98 9.84 17.92
C SER A 29 1.84 8.79 18.63
N ALA A 30 2.27 9.07 19.86
CA ALA A 30 3.06 8.14 20.67
C ALA A 30 2.26 6.89 21.07
N ALA A 31 0.94 7.01 21.24
CA ALA A 31 0.03 5.89 21.48
C ALA A 31 -0.26 5.05 20.22
N GLY A 32 0.34 5.40 19.08
CA GLY A 32 0.14 4.68 17.81
C GLY A 32 -1.24 4.92 17.18
N PHE A 33 -1.91 6.02 17.55
CA PHE A 33 -3.21 6.39 16.99
C PHE A 33 -3.13 6.86 15.54
N PHE A 34 -1.93 7.20 15.05
CA PHE A 34 -1.72 7.38 13.61
C PHE A 34 -1.73 6.00 12.96
N PRO A 35 -2.74 5.68 12.11
CA PRO A 35 -2.67 4.48 11.29
C PRO A 35 -1.39 4.60 10.48
N ASN A 36 -0.49 3.64 10.65
CA ASN A 36 0.73 3.57 9.89
C ASN A 36 0.31 3.46 8.42
N GLU A 37 0.38 4.57 7.70
CA GLU A 37 -0.06 4.66 6.31
C GLU A 37 0.58 3.57 5.44
N GLN A 38 1.80 3.19 5.79
CA GLN A 38 2.52 2.07 5.20
C GLN A 38 1.85 0.72 5.49
N GLU A 39 1.36 0.49 6.71
CA GLU A 39 0.65 -0.73 7.09
C GLU A 39 -0.70 -0.85 6.39
N GLU A 40 -1.43 0.26 6.24
CA GLU A 40 -2.71 0.25 5.51
C GLU A 40 -2.50 0.01 4.02
N ILE A 41 -1.44 0.58 3.41
CA ILE A 41 -1.03 0.28 2.03
C ILE A 41 -0.64 -1.19 1.89
N LEU A 42 0.17 -1.73 2.80
CA LEU A 42 0.58 -3.15 2.78
C LEU A 42 -0.62 -4.07 2.94
N ARG A 43 -1.56 -3.73 3.82
CA ARG A 43 -2.80 -4.48 4.04
C ARG A 43 -3.71 -4.46 2.82
N GLY A 44 -3.80 -3.32 2.14
CA GLY A 44 -4.50 -3.19 0.85
C GLY A 44 -3.88 -4.09 -0.23
N ARG A 45 -2.55 -4.07 -0.36
CA ARG A 45 -1.83 -4.95 -1.30
C ARG A 45 -1.97 -6.43 -0.93
N ALA A 46 -1.92 -6.77 0.36
CA ALA A 46 -2.07 -8.14 0.84
C ALA A 46 -3.45 -8.71 0.47
N LYS A 47 -4.53 -7.97 0.71
CA LYS A 47 -5.89 -8.38 0.31
C LYS A 47 -6.04 -8.54 -1.19
N MET A 48 -5.40 -7.67 -1.97
CA MET A 48 -5.40 -7.78 -3.43
C MET A 48 -4.67 -9.04 -3.89
N CYS A 49 -3.49 -9.33 -3.33
CA CYS A 49 -2.74 -10.56 -3.59
C CYS A 49 -3.51 -11.81 -3.16
N GLU A 50 -4.22 -11.76 -2.03
CA GLU A 50 -5.06 -12.86 -1.55
C GLU A 50 -6.18 -13.16 -2.54
N SER A 51 -6.92 -12.14 -2.98
CA SER A 51 -7.97 -12.33 -3.99
C SER A 51 -7.41 -12.82 -5.32
N LEU A 52 -6.25 -12.31 -5.76
CA LEU A 52 -5.55 -12.78 -6.94
C LEU A 52 -5.09 -14.24 -6.81
N ALA A 53 -4.62 -14.64 -5.63
CA ALA A 53 -4.19 -16.02 -5.37
C ALA A 53 -5.39 -16.97 -5.42
N ILE A 54 -6.51 -16.61 -4.82
CA ILE A 54 -7.74 -17.43 -4.83
C ILE A 54 -8.26 -17.58 -6.25
N SER A 55 -8.51 -16.47 -6.95
CA SER A 55 -9.03 -16.49 -8.33
C SER A 55 -8.02 -17.10 -9.31
N GLY A 56 -6.74 -16.78 -9.15
CA GLY A 56 -5.66 -17.32 -9.97
C GLY A 56 -5.49 -18.82 -9.81
N THR A 57 -5.57 -19.35 -8.58
CA THR A 57 -5.49 -20.80 -8.33
C THR A 57 -6.67 -21.53 -8.97
N ALA A 58 -7.89 -20.99 -8.87
CA ALA A 58 -9.06 -21.59 -9.51
C ALA A 58 -8.96 -21.62 -11.05
N MET A 59 -8.42 -20.54 -11.65
CA MET A 59 -8.23 -20.44 -13.10
C MET A 59 -7.06 -21.29 -13.60
N ALA A 60 -5.98 -21.38 -12.83
CA ALA A 60 -4.85 -22.24 -13.13
C ALA A 60 -5.23 -23.73 -13.04
N ALA A 61 -5.98 -24.12 -12.00
CA ALA A 61 -6.45 -25.50 -11.82
C ALA A 61 -7.43 -25.95 -12.92
N SER A 62 -8.19 -25.00 -13.52
CA SER A 62 -9.10 -25.28 -14.63
C SER A 62 -8.44 -25.17 -16.01
N GLY A 63 -7.13 -24.90 -16.09
CA GLY A 63 -6.39 -24.81 -17.36
C GLY A 63 -6.73 -23.57 -18.21
N GLN A 64 -7.44 -22.59 -17.65
CA GLN A 64 -7.92 -21.40 -18.37
C GLN A 64 -6.86 -20.29 -18.38
N VAL A 65 -5.70 -20.57 -18.96
CA VAL A 65 -4.53 -19.68 -18.96
C VAL A 65 -4.79 -18.39 -19.77
N ASP A 66 -5.52 -18.46 -20.88
CA ASP A 66 -5.89 -17.29 -21.68
C ASP A 66 -6.82 -16.33 -20.93
N SER A 67 -7.85 -16.88 -20.26
CA SER A 67 -8.75 -16.09 -19.41
C SER A 67 -7.99 -15.43 -18.26
N LEU A 68 -6.98 -16.12 -17.73
CA LEU A 68 -6.14 -15.61 -16.63
C LEU A 68 -5.31 -14.41 -17.09
N HIS A 69 -4.76 -14.46 -18.31
CA HIS A 69 -4.09 -13.33 -18.92
C HIS A 69 -5.01 -12.11 -19.09
N VAL A 70 -6.24 -12.30 -19.57
CA VAL A 70 -7.22 -11.21 -19.72
C VAL A 70 -7.58 -10.56 -18.38
N THR A 71 -7.79 -11.38 -17.35
CA THR A 71 -8.08 -10.89 -15.99
C THR A 71 -6.90 -10.10 -15.43
N LEU A 72 -5.68 -10.64 -15.52
CA LEU A 72 -4.46 -9.97 -15.06
C LEU A 72 -4.21 -8.64 -15.81
N ALA A 73 -4.39 -8.62 -17.13
CA ALA A 73 -4.26 -7.41 -17.95
C ALA A 73 -5.30 -6.34 -17.55
N SER A 74 -6.54 -6.74 -17.29
CA SER A 74 -7.60 -5.83 -16.85
C SER A 74 -7.30 -5.20 -15.49
N ILE A 75 -6.72 -5.97 -14.56
CA ILE A 75 -6.31 -5.48 -13.23
C ILE A 75 -5.16 -4.47 -13.35
N VAL A 76 -4.16 -4.77 -14.17
CA VAL A 76 -3.02 -3.86 -14.42
C VAL A 76 -3.47 -2.56 -15.08
N GLN A 77 -4.46 -2.59 -15.97
CA GLN A 77 -5.00 -1.36 -16.56
C GLN A 77 -5.81 -0.54 -15.56
N ARG A 78 -6.65 -1.20 -14.75
CA ARG A 78 -7.60 -0.55 -13.85
C ARG A 78 -6.93 0.09 -12.63
N ASP A 79 -5.82 -0.45 -12.14
CA ASP A 79 -5.14 0.06 -10.95
C ASP A 79 -3.79 0.74 -11.30
N PRO A 80 -3.66 2.07 -11.12
CA PRO A 80 -2.41 2.80 -11.40
C PRO A 80 -1.26 2.47 -10.46
N GLN A 81 -1.52 1.84 -9.29
CA GLN A 81 -0.47 1.40 -8.37
C GLN A 81 0.21 0.10 -8.82
N VAL A 82 -0.40 -0.63 -9.77
CA VAL A 82 0.14 -1.89 -10.29
C VAL A 82 0.93 -1.64 -11.58
N LEU A 83 2.25 -1.87 -11.51
CA LEU A 83 3.17 -1.74 -12.65
C LEU A 83 3.15 -2.99 -13.54
N SER A 84 3.18 -4.18 -12.93
CA SER A 84 3.18 -5.47 -13.60
C SER A 84 2.71 -6.59 -12.67
N ILE A 85 2.09 -7.62 -13.22
CA ILE A 85 1.76 -8.86 -12.53
C ILE A 85 2.26 -10.04 -13.38
N GLY A 86 2.83 -11.06 -12.74
CA GLY A 86 3.27 -12.28 -13.40
C GLY A 86 2.90 -13.50 -12.56
N LEU A 87 2.55 -14.59 -13.24
CA LEU A 87 2.29 -15.89 -12.66
C LEU A 87 3.39 -16.84 -13.12
N GLN A 88 4.07 -17.46 -12.16
CA GLN A 88 5.18 -18.39 -12.40
C GLN A 88 4.81 -19.75 -11.83
N ASN A 89 5.18 -20.80 -12.55
CA ASN A 89 5.15 -22.17 -12.05
C ASN A 89 6.24 -22.36 -10.98
N ILE A 90 6.14 -23.43 -10.21
CA ILE A 90 7.13 -23.82 -9.18
C ILE A 90 8.54 -23.97 -9.77
N ASP A 91 8.65 -24.33 -11.05
CA ASP A 91 9.90 -24.46 -11.79
C ASP A 91 10.49 -23.11 -12.24
N GLY A 92 9.86 -21.99 -11.88
CA GLY A 92 10.27 -20.64 -12.30
C GLY A 92 9.88 -20.30 -13.75
N GLU A 93 9.11 -21.16 -14.41
CA GLU A 93 8.57 -20.84 -15.73
C GLU A 93 7.41 -19.85 -15.62
N THR A 94 7.50 -18.73 -16.34
CA THR A 94 6.42 -17.75 -16.37
C THR A 94 5.27 -18.28 -17.21
N VAL A 95 4.15 -18.55 -16.56
CA VAL A 95 2.91 -19.03 -17.20
C VAL A 95 2.16 -17.87 -17.82
N VAL A 96 2.12 -16.71 -17.14
CA VAL A 96 1.40 -15.51 -17.61
C VAL A 96 2.13 -14.25 -17.14
N SER A 97 2.18 -13.20 -17.95
CA SER A 97 2.68 -11.88 -17.54
C SER A 97 1.86 -10.75 -18.16
N ALA A 98 1.51 -9.75 -17.36
CA ALA A 98 0.81 -8.54 -17.78
C ALA A 98 1.53 -7.30 -17.20
N ALA A 99 1.79 -6.31 -18.04
CA ALA A 99 2.45 -5.06 -17.64
C ALA A 99 1.79 -3.86 -18.31
N ARG A 100 1.75 -2.71 -17.60
CA ARG A 100 1.14 -1.47 -18.10
C ARG A 100 1.91 -0.87 -19.28
N THR A 101 3.23 -1.04 -19.28
CA THR A 101 4.12 -0.55 -20.34
C THR A 101 4.55 -1.71 -21.23
N ALA A 102 4.16 -1.67 -22.51
CA ALA A 102 4.34 -2.73 -23.51
C ALA A 102 5.82 -3.06 -23.90
N LYS A 103 6.81 -2.72 -23.08
CA LYS A 103 8.25 -2.75 -23.46
C LYS A 103 9.20 -3.18 -22.33
N ARG A 104 8.78 -3.95 -21.34
CA ARG A 104 9.74 -4.59 -20.43
C ARG A 104 9.22 -5.93 -19.93
N GLY A 105 9.36 -6.95 -20.77
CA GLY A 105 9.34 -8.34 -20.30
C GLY A 105 10.36 -8.44 -19.16
N ILE A 106 9.91 -8.94 -18.01
CA ILE A 106 10.78 -9.17 -16.85
C ILE A 106 11.87 -10.13 -17.35
N PRO A 107 13.15 -9.72 -17.43
CA PRO A 107 14.19 -10.57 -17.97
C PRO A 107 14.30 -11.83 -17.11
N ARG A 108 14.30 -12.98 -17.78
CA ARG A 108 14.54 -14.29 -17.17
C ARG A 108 15.77 -14.22 -16.27
N SER A 109 15.57 -14.34 -14.96
CA SER A 109 16.64 -14.77 -14.06
C SER A 109 16.87 -16.24 -14.36
N LYS A 110 17.74 -16.53 -15.35
CA LYS A 110 18.41 -17.83 -15.39
C LYS A 110 19.36 -17.86 -14.18
N THR A 111 18.87 -18.35 -13.05
CA THR A 111 19.73 -18.82 -11.98
C THR A 111 19.95 -20.30 -12.25
N GLY A 112 21.15 -20.62 -12.72
CA GLY A 112 21.62 -22.00 -12.88
C GLY A 112 21.97 -22.65 -11.55
#